data_AF-A0AAE1UEK6-F1
#
_entry.id   AF-A0AAE1UEK6-F1
#
_cell.length_a   1.000
_cell.length_b   1.000
_cell.length_c   1.000
_cell.angle_alpha   90.00
_cell.angle_beta   90.00
_cell.angle_gamma   90.00
#
_symmetry.space_group_name_H-M   'P 1'
#
loop_
_entity.id
_entity.type
_entity.pdbx_description
1 polymer ?
#
loop_
_entity_poly.entity_id
_entity_poly.type
_entity_poly.pdbx_seq_one_letter_code
_entity_poly.pdbx_strand_id
1 'polypeptide(L)'
;MNFKKEETQAGIIMKEETQAGIIMKEETQAGIIMKEETQAGIIMKEETQAGIIMKEETQTGIIMKEETQTGIIMKEETQAGIIMKEETQAGIIMKEETQAGIIMKEETQAGIIMKEETQAGIIMKEETQAGIIMKEETQAGIIMKVIKLSLN
;
A
#
# COMPACT_ATOMS: atom_id res chain seq x y z
N MET A 1 -22.14 -7.86 -2.18
CA MET A 1 -22.62 -6.55 -1.69
C MET A 1 -21.77 -5.48 -2.37
N ASN A 2 -22.36 -4.37 -2.81
CA ASN A 2 -21.61 -3.29 -3.45
C ASN A 2 -21.58 -2.09 -2.50
N PHE A 3 -20.40 -1.60 -2.17
CA PHE A 3 -20.20 -0.46 -1.29
C PHE A 3 -19.51 0.68 -2.02
N LYS A 4 -20.03 1.90 -1.85
CA LYS A 4 -19.35 3.14 -2.25
C LYS A 4 -19.28 4.06 -1.04
N LYS A 5 -18.10 4.60 -0.75
CA LYS A 5 -17.87 5.53 0.36
C LYS A 5 -16.91 6.64 -0.07
N GLU A 6 -17.20 7.86 0.40
CA GLU A 6 -16.34 9.04 0.25
C GLU A 6 -16.25 9.71 1.63
N GLU A 7 -15.04 10.00 2.11
CA GLU A 7 -14.84 10.48 3.47
C GLU A 7 -13.66 11.46 3.59
N THR A 8 -13.87 12.56 4.31
CA THR A 8 -12.80 13.48 4.72
C THR A 8 -12.80 13.63 6.24
N GLN A 9 -11.67 13.31 6.88
CA GLN A 9 -11.57 13.33 8.34
C GLN A 9 -10.23 13.88 8.83
N ALA A 10 -10.24 14.47 10.02
CA ALA A 10 -9.05 14.89 10.73
C ALA A 10 -9.12 14.47 12.22
N GLY A 11 -7.99 14.07 12.80
CA GLY A 11 -7.87 13.78 14.23
C GLY A 11 -7.27 12.41 14.53
N ILE A 12 -7.69 11.83 15.65
CA ILE A 12 -7.31 10.46 16.04
C ILE A 12 -8.45 9.53 15.61
N ILE A 13 -8.14 8.56 14.75
CA ILE A 13 -9.10 7.64 14.15
C ILE A 13 -8.67 6.21 14.46
N MET A 14 -9.62 5.41 14.94
CA MET A 14 -9.49 3.97 15.10
C MET A 14 -10.60 3.28 14.31
N LYS A 15 -10.23 2.38 13.41
CA LYS A 15 -11.16 1.62 12.57
C LYS A 15 -10.76 0.14 12.54
N GLU A 16 -11.76 -0.72 12.62
CA GLU A 16 -11.66 -2.16 12.39
C GLU A 16 -12.76 -2.54 11.40
N GLU A 17 -12.39 -3.13 10.26
CA GLU A 17 -13.35 -3.46 9.20
C GLU A 17 -13.12 -4.87 8.64
N THR A 18 -14.21 -5.64 8.51
CA THR A 18 -14.24 -6.88 7.72
C THR A 18 -15.30 -6.79 6.65
N GLN A 19 -14.93 -6.92 5.37
CA GLN A 19 -15.85 -6.75 4.25
C GLN A 19 -15.62 -7.77 3.12
N ALA A 20 -16.69 -8.06 2.36
CA ALA A 20 -16.64 -8.86 1.14
C ALA A 20 -17.51 -8.29 0.03
N GLY A 21 -17.05 -8.39 -1.23
CA GLY A 21 -17.79 -7.97 -2.41
C GLY A 21 -17.05 -6.95 -3.27
N ILE A 22 -17.80 -6.02 -3.88
CA ILE A 22 -17.23 -4.93 -4.68
C ILE A 22 -17.24 -3.65 -3.84
N ILE A 23 -16.08 -3.05 -3.64
CA ILE A 23 -15.90 -1.87 -2.79
C ILE A 23 -15.24 -0.76 -3.60
N MET A 24 -15.81 0.44 -3.53
CA MET A 24 -15.23 1.70 -4.01
C MET A 24 -15.09 2.67 -2.84
N LYS A 25 -13.87 3.11 -2.53
CA LYS A 25 -13.62 4.11 -1.50
C LYS A 25 -12.77 5.26 -2.02
N GLU A 26 -13.11 6.46 -1.58
CA GLU A 26 -12.29 7.66 -1.72
C GLU A 26 -12.13 8.28 -0.33
N GLU A 27 -10.91 8.37 0.18
CA GLU A 27 -10.64 8.85 1.54
C GLU A 27 -9.55 9.92 1.56
N THR A 28 -9.82 11.04 2.22
CA THR A 28 -8.80 12.03 2.61
C THR A 28 -8.73 12.09 4.14
N GLN A 29 -7.58 11.76 4.71
CA GLN A 29 -7.43 11.71 6.17
C GLN A 29 -6.16 12.42 6.66
N ALA A 30 -6.29 13.14 7.77
CA ALA A 30 -5.16 13.77 8.46
C ALA A 30 -5.12 13.43 9.96
N GLY A 31 -3.94 13.16 10.50
CA GLY A 31 -3.74 12.96 11.93
C GLY A 31 -3.16 11.59 12.28
N ILE A 32 -3.65 10.99 13.37
CA ILE A 32 -3.19 9.68 13.84
C ILE A 32 -4.26 8.65 13.47
N ILE A 33 -3.88 7.66 12.67
CA ILE A 33 -4.79 6.65 12.15
C ILE A 33 -4.29 5.27 12.56
N MET A 34 -5.18 4.50 13.17
CA MET A 34 -5.01 3.07 13.42
C MET A 34 -6.12 2.32 12.69
N LYS A 35 -5.73 1.45 11.76
CA LYS A 35 -6.64 0.67 10.91
C LYS A 35 -6.27 -0.80 10.95
N GLU A 36 -7.27 -1.64 11.16
CA GLU A 36 -7.21 -3.09 10.92
C GLU A 36 -8.28 -3.45 9.89
N GLU A 37 -7.89 -4.04 8.76
CA GLU A 37 -8.83 -4.38 7.70
C GLU A 37 -8.62 -5.79 7.13
N THR A 38 -9.72 -6.57 7.06
CA THR A 38 -9.78 -7.83 6.31
C THR A 38 -10.78 -7.71 5.17
N GLN A 39 -10.34 -7.94 3.92
CA GLN A 39 -11.21 -7.75 2.75
C GLN A 39 -11.08 -8.87 1.71
N ALA A 40 -12.21 -9.23 1.08
CA ALA A 40 -12.25 -10.18 -0.03
C ALA A 40 -13.10 -9.66 -1.20
N GLY A 41 -12.58 -9.76 -2.42
CA GLY A 41 -13.28 -9.37 -3.64
C GLY A 41 -12.65 -8.19 -4.37
N ILE A 42 -13.45 -7.46 -5.14
CA ILE A 42 -12.96 -6.37 -6.00
C ILE A 42 -12.91 -5.07 -5.21
N ILE A 43 -11.73 -4.47 -5.15
CA ILE A 43 -11.50 -3.25 -4.37
C ILE A 43 -10.92 -2.18 -5.30
N MET A 44 -11.55 -1.00 -5.26
CA MET A 44 -11.03 0.24 -5.83
C MET A 44 -10.92 1.26 -4.69
N LYS A 45 -9.71 1.73 -4.42
CA LYS A 45 -9.44 2.73 -3.39
C LYS A 45 -8.59 3.87 -3.96
N GLU A 46 -9.00 5.08 -3.63
CA GLU A 46 -8.18 6.29 -3.75
C GLU A 46 -8.01 6.87 -2.35
N GLU A 47 -6.76 7.00 -1.89
CA GLU A 47 -6.47 7.47 -0.52
C GLU A 47 -5.41 8.58 -0.53
N THR A 48 -5.74 9.72 0.09
CA THR A 48 -4.76 10.75 0.46
C THR A 48 -4.64 10.82 1.97
N GLN A 49 -3.44 10.60 2.51
CA GLN A 49 -3.22 10.54 3.95
C GLN A 49 -2.00 11.35 4.40
N ALA A 50 -2.16 12.06 5.52
CA ALA A 50 -1.08 12.80 6.17
C ALA A 50 -1.04 12.54 7.68
N GLY A 51 0.15 12.23 8.21
CA GLY A 51 0.37 12.11 9.65
C GLY A 51 1.01 10.79 10.06
N ILE A 52 0.52 10.20 11.16
CA ILE A 52 1.01 8.93 11.69
C ILE A 52 -0.02 7.85 11.37
N ILE A 53 0.42 6.82 10.64
CA ILE A 53 -0.45 5.73 10.19
C ILE A 53 0.13 4.41 10.69
N MET A 54 -0.72 3.65 11.37
CA MET A 54 -0.51 2.25 11.69
C MET A 54 -1.62 1.45 11.02
N LYS A 55 -1.22 0.51 10.16
CA LYS A 55 -2.16 -0.28 9.37
C LYS A 55 -1.76 -1.74 9.34
N GLU A 56 -2.75 -2.58 9.60
CA GLU A 56 -2.69 -4.02 9.39
C GLU A 56 -3.77 -4.39 8.36
N GLU A 57 -3.38 -5.03 7.25
CA GLU A 57 -4.30 -5.38 6.17
C GLU A 57 -4.06 -6.82 5.69
N THR A 58 -5.12 -7.62 5.56
CA THR A 58 -5.06 -8.91 4.85
C THR A 58 -6.15 -8.97 3.77
N GLN A 59 -5.81 -9.20 2.49
CA GLN A 59 -6.79 -9.09 1.40
C GLN A 59 -6.64 -10.15 0.30
N THR A 60 -7.74 -10.53 -0.37
CA THR A 60 -7.72 -11.45 -1.53
C THR A 60 -8.53 -10.89 -2.71
N GLY A 61 -7.88 -10.76 -3.89
CA GLY A 61 -8.06 -9.73 -4.93
C GLY A 61 -9.36 -9.70 -5.75
N ILE A 62 -9.52 -8.90 -6.81
CA ILE A 62 -8.65 -7.98 -7.57
C ILE A 62 -8.63 -6.58 -6.93
N ILE A 63 -7.45 -5.96 -6.86
CA ILE A 63 -7.22 -4.68 -6.17
C ILE A 63 -6.70 -3.63 -7.16
N MET A 64 -7.29 -2.44 -7.10
CA MET A 64 -6.78 -1.21 -7.70
C MET A 64 -6.67 -0.16 -6.60
N LYS A 65 -5.46 0.34 -6.36
CA LYS A 65 -5.17 1.35 -5.34
C LYS A 65 -4.36 2.49 -5.94
N GLU A 66 -4.78 3.69 -5.63
CA GLU A 66 -4.00 4.91 -5.79
C GLU A 66 -3.82 5.54 -4.39
N GLU A 67 -2.57 5.66 -3.94
CA GLU A 67 -2.27 6.16 -2.60
C GLU A 67 -1.25 7.30 -2.65
N THR A 68 -1.59 8.42 -2.02
CA THR A 68 -0.64 9.49 -1.67
C THR A 68 -0.50 9.58 -0.17
N GLN A 69 0.68 9.33 0.36
CA GLN A 69 0.91 9.31 1.80
C GLN A 69 2.11 10.15 2.22
N THR A 70 1.94 10.91 3.30
CA THR A 70 3.00 11.71 3.92
C THR A 70 3.08 11.49 5.43
N GLY A 71 4.29 11.32 5.97
CA GLY A 71 4.53 11.27 7.41
C GLY A 71 5.20 9.98 7.88
N ILE A 72 4.75 9.43 9.00
CA ILE A 72 5.27 8.20 9.58
C ILE A 72 4.28 7.08 9.31
N ILE A 73 4.72 6.04 8.61
CA ILE A 73 3.88 4.96 8.15
C ILE A 73 4.46 3.63 8.65
N MET A 74 3.63 2.87 9.33
CA MET A 74 3.86 1.47 9.68
C MET A 74 2.75 0.65 9.03
N LYS A 75 3.15 -0.27 8.14
CA LYS A 75 2.24 -1.13 7.40
C LYS A 75 2.69 -2.58 7.51
N GLU A 76 1.74 -3.44 7.86
CA GLU A 76 1.83 -4.88 7.68
C GLU A 76 0.74 -5.31 6.69
N GLU A 77 1.14 -5.90 5.57
CA GLU A 77 0.22 -6.28 4.50
C GLU A 77 0.41 -7.74 4.07
N THR A 78 -0.68 -8.51 4.08
CA THR A 78 -0.76 -9.81 3.41
C THR A 78 -1.76 -9.75 2.27
N GLN A 79 -1.32 -10.02 1.03
CA GLN A 79 -2.17 -9.88 -0.15
C GLN A 79 -2.05 -11.05 -1.11
N ALA A 80 -3.17 -11.48 -1.69
CA ALA A 80 -3.18 -12.44 -2.79
C ALA A 80 -4.10 -12.03 -3.95
N GLY A 81 -3.68 -12.30 -5.19
CA GLY A 81 -4.50 -12.13 -6.39
C GLY A 81 -3.88 -11.20 -7.44
N ILE A 82 -4.73 -10.45 -8.14
CA ILE A 82 -4.30 -9.42 -9.10
C ILE A 82 -4.30 -8.08 -8.39
N ILE A 83 -3.15 -7.39 -8.40
CA ILE A 83 -2.92 -6.14 -7.69
C ILE A 83 -2.34 -5.12 -8.66
N MET A 84 -2.98 -3.96 -8.74
CA MET A 84 -2.48 -2.76 -9.38
C MET A 84 -2.38 -1.66 -8.32
N LYS A 85 -1.18 -1.13 -8.13
CA LYS A 85 -0.90 -0.08 -7.16
C LYS A 85 -0.10 1.05 -7.81
N GLU A 86 -0.55 2.26 -7.57
CA GLU A 86 0.22 3.49 -7.76
C GLU A 86 0.40 4.14 -6.39
N GLU A 87 1.64 4.28 -5.95
CA GLU A 87 1.96 4.82 -4.62
C GLU A 87 2.95 5.98 -4.72
N THR A 88 2.57 7.13 -4.16
CA THR A 88 3.49 8.24 -3.85
C THR A 88 3.64 8.37 -2.35
N GLN A 89 4.85 8.18 -1.84
CA GLN A 89 5.12 8.15 -0.40
C GLN A 89 6.30 9.05 -0.02
N ALA A 90 6.12 9.84 1.04
CA ALA A 90 7.18 10.65 1.62
C ALA A 90 7.22 10.54 3.15
N GLY A 91 8.42 10.37 3.71
CA GLY A 91 8.67 10.41 5.15
C GLY A 91 9.41 9.19 5.69
N ILE A 92 8.99 8.68 6.84
CA ILE A 92 9.56 7.48 7.46
C ILE A 92 8.58 6.34 7.25
N ILE A 93 9.04 5.29 6.57
CA ILE A 93 8.20 4.17 6.14
C ILE A 93 8.81 2.87 6.64
N MET A 94 8.00 2.09 7.35
CA MET A 94 8.26 0.71 7.74
C MET A 94 7.18 -0.17 7.14
N LYS A 95 7.58 -1.13 6.32
CA LYS A 95 6.69 -2.02 5.60
C LYS A 95 7.15 -3.46 5.76
N GLU A 96 6.22 -4.32 6.15
CA GLU A 96 6.33 -5.77 6.02
C GLU A 96 5.23 -6.24 5.06
N GLU A 97 5.61 -6.85 3.94
CA GLU A 97 4.68 -7.26 2.90
C GLU A 97 4.86 -8.73 2.53
N THR A 98 3.79 -9.52 2.60
CA THR A 98 3.71 -10.85 1.99
C THR A 98 2.70 -10.82 0.84
N GLN A 99 3.17 -11.09 -0.38
CA GLN A 99 2.33 -10.96 -1.58
C GLN A 99 2.42 -12.17 -2.52
N ALA A 100 1.26 -12.58 -3.04
CA ALA A 100 1.17 -13.65 -4.04
C ALA A 100 0.28 -13.27 -5.23
N GLY A 101 0.70 -13.58 -6.44
CA GLY A 101 -0.12 -13.48 -7.66
C GLY A 101 0.47 -12.61 -8.76
N ILE A 102 -0.35 -11.79 -9.40
CA ILE A 102 0.08 -10.85 -10.45
C ILE A 102 0.08 -9.46 -9.87
N ILE A 103 1.25 -8.83 -9.86
CA ILE A 103 1.48 -7.56 -9.18
C ILE A 103 2.04 -6.56 -10.19
N MET A 104 1.37 -5.41 -10.31
CA MET A 104 1.85 -4.24 -11.03
C MET A 104 1.96 -3.09 -10.04
N LYS A 105 3.16 -2.55 -9.86
CA LYS A 105 3.44 -1.42 -8.97
C LYS A 105 4.16 -0.31 -9.70
N GLU A 106 3.68 0.90 -9.52
CA GLU A 106 4.42 2.14 -9.78
C GLU A 106 4.61 2.87 -8.45
N GLU A 107 5.86 3.09 -8.06
CA GLU A 107 6.21 3.69 -6.77
C GLU A 107 7.12 4.91 -6.94
N THR A 108 6.72 6.03 -6.35
CA THR A 108 7.61 7.17 -6.11
C THR A 108 7.81 7.34 -4.61
N GLN A 109 9.05 7.21 -4.14
CA GLN A 109 9.33 7.21 -2.71
C GLN A 109 10.43 8.20 -2.31
N ALA A 110 10.20 8.94 -1.24
CA ALA A 110 11.16 9.85 -0.64
C ALA A 110 11.31 9.66 0.88
N GLY A 111 12.54 9.69 1.40
CA GLY A 111 12.82 9.69 2.84
C GLY A 111 13.56 8.45 3.35
N ILE A 112 13.18 7.95 4.52
CA ILE A 112 13.80 6.77 5.16
C ILE A 112 12.83 5.60 5.02
N ILE A 113 13.28 4.52 4.40
CA ILE A 113 12.43 3.38 4.06
C ILE A 113 13.08 2.09 4.55
N MET A 114 12.30 1.33 5.31
CA MET A 114 12.61 -0.03 5.75
C MET A 114 11.54 -0.95 5.21
N LYS A 115 11.96 -1.95 4.42
CA LYS A 115 11.08 -2.90 3.75
C LYS A 115 11.56 -4.32 3.98
N GLU A 116 10.65 -5.18 4.41
CA GLU A 116 10.78 -6.63 4.36
C GLU A 116 9.68 -7.18 3.46
N GLU A 117 10.07 -7.85 2.38
CA GLU A 117 9.13 -8.33 1.36
C GLU A 117 9.33 -9.82 1.08
N THR A 118 8.24 -10.59 1.18
CA THR A 118 8.16 -11.96 0.67
C THR A 118 7.15 -12.01 -0.47
N GLN A 119 7.60 -12.43 -1.65
CA GLN A 119 6.83 -12.32 -2.87
C GLN A 119 6.82 -13.61 -3.68
N ALA A 120 5.66 -13.93 -4.27
CA ALA A 120 5.50 -15.06 -5.18
C ALA A 120 4.61 -14.70 -6.40
N GLY A 121 5.01 -15.14 -7.60
CA GLY A 121 4.24 -14.96 -8.83
C GLY A 121 4.89 -14.04 -9.86
N ILE A 122 4.09 -13.24 -10.57
CA ILE A 122 4.54 -12.35 -11.65
C ILE A 122 4.50 -10.92 -11.14
N ILE A 123 5.64 -10.24 -11.22
CA ILE A 123 5.82 -8.88 -10.69
C ILE A 123 6.37 -7.97 -11.75
N MET A 124 5.68 -6.86 -11.98
CA MET A 124 6.14 -5.74 -12.78
C MET A 124 6.21 -4.50 -11.88
N LYS A 125 7.40 -3.94 -11.73
CA LYS A 125 7.64 -2.79 -10.86
C LYS A 125 8.39 -1.68 -11.58
N GLU A 126 7.86 -0.46 -11.51
CA GLU A 126 8.56 0.78 -11.80
C GLU A 126 8.75 1.59 -10.52
N GLU A 127 9.96 2.05 -10.27
CA GLU A 127 10.31 2.66 -8.99
C GLU A 127 11.22 3.88 -9.17
N THR A 128 10.81 5.02 -8.62
CA THR A 128 11.61 6.26 -8.50
C THR A 128 11.90 6.53 -7.04
N GLN A 129 13.15 6.80 -6.68
CA GLN A 129 13.57 6.87 -5.28
C GLN A 129 14.50 8.04 -4.98
N ALA A 130 14.32 8.64 -3.80
CA ALA A 130 15.24 9.57 -3.17
C ALA A 130 15.32 9.35 -1.64
N GLY A 131 16.51 9.04 -1.11
CA GLY A 131 16.72 8.90 0.34
C GLY A 131 17.43 7.61 0.75
N ILE A 132 17.21 7.18 2.00
CA ILE A 132 17.86 6.01 2.59
C ILE A 132 16.89 4.82 2.54
N ILE A 133 17.38 3.69 2.02
CA ILE A 133 16.60 2.45 1.91
C ILE A 133 17.36 1.30 2.54
N MET A 134 16.66 0.55 3.38
CA MET A 134 17.05 -0.78 3.82
C MET A 134 15.95 -1.74 3.36
N LYS A 135 16.33 -2.71 2.52
CA LYS A 135 15.39 -3.67 1.94
C LYS A 135 15.90 -5.09 2.09
N GLU A 136 15.04 -5.97 2.58
CA GLU A 136 15.17 -7.42 2.51
C GLU A 136 14.05 -7.98 1.62
N GLU A 137 14.41 -8.86 0.68
CA GLU A 137 13.46 -9.39 -0.31
C GLU A 137 13.70 -10.88 -0.54
N THR A 138 12.64 -11.68 -0.39
CA THR A 138 12.57 -13.08 -0.79
C THR A 138 11.58 -13.23 -1.94
N GLN A 139 12.03 -13.76 -3.08
CA GLN A 139 11.22 -13.84 -4.30
C GLN A 139 11.15 -15.27 -4.87
N ALA A 140 9.93 -15.72 -5.19
CA ALA A 140 9.64 -16.95 -5.89
C ALA A 140 8.75 -16.69 -7.12
N GLY A 141 9.35 -16.42 -8.29
CA GLY A 141 8.59 -16.19 -9.51
C GLY A 141 9.33 -15.35 -10.54
N ILE A 142 8.59 -14.69 -11.42
CA ILE A 142 9.11 -13.84 -12.48
C ILE A 142 9.05 -12.38 -12.00
N ILE A 143 10.17 -11.67 -12.10
CA ILE A 143 10.26 -10.25 -11.79
C ILE A 143 10.76 -9.46 -12.99
N MET A 144 10.07 -8.36 -13.29
CA MET A 144 10.52 -7.32 -14.19
C MET A 144 10.54 -6.01 -13.41
N LYS A 145 11.73 -5.43 -13.24
CA LYS A 145 11.93 -4.23 -12.43
C LYS A 145 12.63 -3.14 -13.24
N VAL A 146 12.06 -1.94 -13.22
CA VAL A 146 12.66 -0.71 -13.74
C VAL A 146 12.90 0.21 -12.54
N ILE A 147 14.16 0.61 -12.32
CA ILE A 147 14.54 1.53 -11.25
C ILE A 147 15.10 2.80 -11.88
N LYS A 148 14.47 3.94 -11.56
CA LYS A 148 14.98 5.27 -11.87
C LYS A 148 15.55 5.87 -10.58
N LEU A 149 16.87 5.94 -10.50
CA LEU A 149 17.54 6.67 -9.44
C LEU A 149 17.59 8.15 -9.82
N SER A 150 16.90 9.00 -9.07
CA SER A 150 17.10 10.45 -9.16
C SER A 150 18.37 10.80 -8.40
N LEU A 151 19.45 11.09 -9.13
CA LEU A 151 20.67 11.66 -8.56
C LEU A 151 20.38 13.12 -8.16
N ASN A 152 20.53 13.44 -6.88
CA ASN A 152 20.74 14.82 -6.44
C ASN A 152 22.19 15.22 -6.70
#